data_AF-A0A660UGL3-F1
#
_entry.id   AF-A0A660UGL3-F1
#
_cell.length_a   1.000
_cell.length_b   1.000
_cell.length_c   1.000
_cell.angle_alpha   90.00
_cell.angle_beta   90.00
_cell.angle_gamma   90.00
#
_symmetry.space_group_name_H-M   'P 1'
#
loop_
_entity.id
_entity.type
_entity.pdbx_description
1 polymer ?
#
loop_
_entity_poly.entity_id
_entity_poly.type
_entity_poly.pdbx_seq_one_letter_code
_entity_poly.pdbx_strand_id
1 'polypeptide(L)' 'MASHFADRLCQSVKSKSTPLMVGLDPVYARLPGSIRSHREMNDEFDVAAAIDAIFDFCTRTLRIVAPLVPAVKLNIACFE' A
#
# COMPACT_ATOMS: atom_id res chain seq x y z
N MET A 1 25.16 7.88 17.76
CA MET A 1 24.17 8.94 17.43
C MET A 1 22.85 8.26 17.10
N ALA A 2 21.72 8.77 17.60
CA ALA A 2 20.41 8.24 17.24
C ALA A 2 20.12 8.56 15.77
N SER A 3 19.63 7.58 15.00
CA SER A 3 19.22 7.80 13.61
C SER A 3 17.83 8.44 13.59
N HIS A 4 17.74 9.74 13.30
CA HIS A 4 16.45 10.42 13.22
C HIS A 4 15.68 10.01 11.96
N PHE A 5 14.36 10.19 11.97
CA PHE A 5 13.52 9.91 10.79
C PHE A 5 13.99 10.68 9.55
N ALA A 6 14.32 11.96 9.73
CA ALA A 6 14.81 12.83 8.66
C ALA A 6 16.10 12.28 8.03
N ASP A 7 17.02 11.75 8.83
CA ASP A 7 18.27 11.17 8.34
C ASP A 7 18.01 9.96 7.45
N ARG A 8 17.14 9.04 7.89
CA ARG A 8 16.76 7.83 7.13
C ARG A 8 16.03 8.18 5.83
N LEU A 9 15.17 9.19 5.87
CA LEU A 9 14.46 9.67 4.69
C LEU A 9 15.43 10.30 3.68
N CYS A 10 16.31 11.20 4.12
CA CYS A 10 17.35 11.80 3.29
C CYS A 10 18.27 10.74 2.67
N GLN A 11 18.66 9.72 3.43
CA GLN A 11 19.46 8.61 2.91
C GLN A 11 18.70 7.82 1.83
N SER A 12 17.40 7.55 2.04
CA SER A 12 16.56 6.82 1.07
C SER A 12 16.31 7.61 -0.20
N VAL A 13 16.13 8.93 -0.11
CA VAL A 13 16.00 9.82 -1.29
C VAL A 13 17.27 9.76 -2.14
N LYS A 14 18.44 9.81 -1.50
CA LYS A 14 19.74 9.70 -2.18
C LYS A 14 19.93 8.32 -2.81
N SER A 15 19.67 7.23 -2.09
CA SER A 15 19.88 5.88 -2.63
C SER A 15 18.93 5.52 -3.78
N LYS A 16 17.70 6.06 -3.78
CA LYS A 16 16.70 5.84 -4.84
C LYS A 16 16.70 6.93 -5.90
N SER A 17 17.55 7.96 -5.75
CA SER A 17 17.69 9.08 -6.69
C SER A 17 16.36 9.78 -7.01
N THR A 18 15.44 9.82 -6.04
CA THR A 18 14.14 10.46 -6.21
C THR A 18 13.55 10.88 -4.87
N PRO A 19 12.93 12.08 -4.78
CA PRO A 19 12.13 12.48 -3.64
C PRO A 19 10.66 12.03 -3.76
N LEU A 20 10.29 11.30 -4.81
CA LEU A 20 8.91 10.91 -5.08
C LEU A 20 8.34 10.05 -3.94
N MET A 21 7.08 10.29 -3.60
CA MET A 21 6.36 9.52 -2.59
C MET A 21 5.10 8.92 -3.23
N VAL A 22 4.83 7.64 -2.94
CA VAL A 22 3.60 6.99 -3.40
C VAL A 22 2.51 7.14 -2.35
N GLY A 23 1.35 7.65 -2.72
CA GLY A 23 0.14 7.54 -1.92
C GLY A 23 -0.49 6.16 -2.09
N LEU A 24 -0.77 5.47 -0.98
CA LEU A 24 -1.46 4.18 -0.99
C LEU A 24 -2.79 4.34 -0.28
N ASP A 25 -3.80 4.67 -1.08
CA ASP A 25 -5.14 5.09 -0.64
C ASP A 25 -6.18 4.16 -1.32
N PRO A 26 -6.34 2.91 -0.82
CA PRO A 26 -7.16 1.90 -1.49
C PRO A 26 -8.66 2.23 -1.37
N VAL A 27 -9.40 2.00 -2.47
CA VAL A 27 -10.87 2.07 -2.48
C VAL A 27 -11.36 0.79 -3.11
N TYR A 28 -12.10 -0.03 -2.35
CA TYR A 28 -12.49 -1.38 -2.77
C TYR A 28 -13.11 -1.42 -4.19
N ALA A 29 -14.02 -0.48 -4.48
CA ALA A 29 -14.69 -0.38 -5.78
C ALA A 29 -13.75 -0.08 -6.97
N ARG A 30 -12.55 0.47 -6.70
CA ARG A 30 -11.54 0.84 -7.70
C ARG A 30 -10.41 -0.18 -7.81
N LEU A 31 -10.42 -1.24 -7.00
CA LEU A 31 -9.43 -2.30 -7.09
C LEU A 31 -9.54 -3.04 -8.44
N PRO A 32 -8.42 -3.55 -8.98
CA PRO A 32 -8.43 -4.40 -10.16
C PRO A 32 -9.39 -5.59 -10.00
N GLY A 33 -10.11 -5.94 -11.07
CA GLY A 33 -11.05 -7.07 -11.05
C GLY A 33 -10.42 -8.39 -10.62
N SER A 34 -9.14 -8.61 -10.95
CA SER A 34 -8.37 -9.80 -10.52
C SER A 34 -8.20 -9.93 -9.00
N ILE A 35 -8.19 -8.80 -8.28
CA ILE A 35 -8.10 -8.78 -6.81
C ILE A 35 -9.49 -8.90 -6.20
N ARG A 36 -10.49 -8.21 -6.77
CA ARG A 36 -11.89 -8.27 -6.31
C ARG A 36 -12.59 -9.62 -6.55
N SER A 37 -12.08 -10.45 -7.45
CA SER A 37 -12.76 -11.69 -7.89
C SER A 37 -12.24 -12.96 -7.22
N HIS A 38 -11.53 -12.89 -6.08
CA HIS A 38 -11.24 -14.10 -5.28
C HIS A 38 -12.58 -14.60 -4.71
N ARG A 39 -13.22 -15.49 -5.47
CA ARG A 39 -14.64 -15.85 -5.39
C ARG A 39 -14.89 -17.13 -4.59
N GLU A 40 -13.85 -17.77 -4.07
CA GLU A 40 -13.95 -19.13 -3.50
C GLU A 40 -14.56 -19.19 -2.10
N MET A 41 -14.98 -18.05 -1.50
CA MET A 41 -15.60 -17.99 -0.17
C MET A 41 -16.82 -17.05 -0.09
N ASN A 42 -17.50 -16.78 -1.22
CA ASN A 42 -18.61 -15.82 -1.25
C ASN A 42 -19.90 -16.33 -0.57
N ASP A 43 -20.11 -15.94 0.69
CA ASP A 43 -21.44 -15.72 1.28
C ASP A 43 -21.72 -14.20 1.38
N GLU A 44 -22.99 -13.80 1.36
CA GLU A 44 -23.50 -12.46 1.00
C GLU A 44 -23.12 -11.26 1.91
N PHE A 45 -22.21 -11.42 2.88
CA PHE A 45 -21.82 -10.38 3.85
C PHE A 45 -20.29 -10.24 4.04
N ASP A 46 -19.50 -10.65 3.07
CA ASP A 46 -18.09 -10.97 3.28
C ASP A 46 -17.16 -9.75 3.39
N VAL A 47 -17.21 -9.09 4.54
CA VAL A 47 -16.23 -8.11 5.00
C VAL A 47 -14.82 -8.71 4.98
N ALA A 48 -14.66 -10.02 5.22
CA ALA A 48 -13.36 -10.67 5.21
C ALA A 48 -12.77 -10.69 3.78
N ALA A 49 -13.56 -11.01 2.75
CA ALA A 49 -13.12 -10.91 1.36
C ALA A 49 -12.73 -9.48 0.96
N ALA A 50 -13.44 -8.46 1.44
CA ALA A 50 -13.07 -7.06 1.20
C ALA A 50 -11.74 -6.69 1.89
N ILE A 51 -11.54 -7.13 3.14
CA ILE A 51 -10.28 -6.95 3.87
C ILE A 51 -9.12 -7.65 3.15
N ASP A 52 -9.32 -8.90 2.72
CA ASP A 52 -8.30 -9.67 2.01
C ASP A 52 -7.92 -9.02 0.68
N ALA A 53 -8.90 -8.53 -0.08
CA ALA A 53 -8.66 -7.80 -1.32
C ALA A 53 -7.86 -6.50 -1.08
N ILE A 54 -8.20 -5.74 -0.05
CA ILE A 54 -7.48 -4.51 0.32
C ILE A 54 -6.06 -4.85 0.77
N PHE A 55 -5.89 -5.87 1.61
CA PHE A 55 -4.60 -6.32 2.11
C PHE A 55 -3.70 -6.81 0.98
N ASP A 56 -4.23 -7.65 0.07
CA ASP A 56 -3.50 -8.15 -1.09
C ASP A 56 -3.07 -7.01 -2.01
N PHE A 57 -3.97 -6.07 -2.31
CA PHE A 57 -3.64 -4.90 -3.12
C PHE A 57 -2.53 -4.04 -2.47
N CYS A 58 -2.66 -3.71 -1.19
CA CYS A 58 -1.71 -2.89 -0.47
C CYS A 58 -0.33 -3.55 -0.38
N THR A 59 -0.27 -4.83 -0.01
CA THR A 59 0.99 -5.56 0.15
C THR A 59 1.71 -5.75 -1.20
N ARG A 60 0.99 -6.08 -2.27
CA ARG A 60 1.56 -6.15 -3.63
C ARG A 60 2.09 -4.79 -4.08
N THR A 61 1.33 -3.73 -3.87
CA THR A 61 1.74 -2.37 -4.22
C THR A 61 3.01 -1.98 -3.48
N LEU A 62 3.07 -2.22 -2.16
CA LEU A 62 4.26 -1.95 -1.34
C LEU A 62 5.50 -2.68 -1.86
N ARG A 63 5.39 -3.97 -2.21
CA ARG A 63 6.51 -4.75 -2.76
C ARG A 63 7.04 -4.18 -4.07
N ILE A 64 6.14 -3.70 -4.94
CA ILE A 64 6.51 -3.11 -6.24
C ILE A 64 7.20 -1.76 -6.06
N VAL A 65 6.67 -0.90 -5.16
CA VAL A 65 7.17 0.48 -5.03
C VAL A 65 8.36 0.60 -4.05
N ALA A 66 8.52 -0.31 -3.10
CA ALA A 66 9.59 -0.28 -2.09
C ALA A 66 11.02 -0.08 -2.66
N PRO A 67 11.43 -0.73 -3.78
CA PRO A 67 12.75 -0.47 -4.36
C PRO A 67 12.84 0.86 -5.10
N LEU A 68 11.70 1.47 -5.47
CA LEU A 68 11.63 2.64 -6.35
C LEU A 68 11.52 3.96 -5.59
N VAL A 69 10.82 3.98 -4.44
CA VAL A 69 10.49 5.23 -3.74
C VAL A 69 10.97 5.25 -2.29
N PRO A 70 11.43 6.41 -1.77
CA PRO A 70 11.92 6.55 -0.40
C PRO A 70 10.83 6.31 0.66
N ALA A 71 9.57 6.62 0.35
CA ALA A 71 8.47 6.54 1.29
C ALA A 71 7.11 6.28 0.61
N VAL A 72 6.18 5.79 1.42
CA VAL A 72 4.77 5.61 1.07
C VAL A 72 3.91 6.36 2.09
N LYS A 73 2.90 7.09 1.64
CA LYS A 73 1.92 7.79 2.48
C LYS A 73 0.61 7.03 2.47
N LEU A 74 0.14 6.65 3.66
CA LEU A 74 -1.19 6.08 3.86
C LEU A 74 -2.18 7.19 4.23
N ASN A 75 -3.34 7.24 3.57
CA ASN A 75 -4.48 8.01 4.05
C ASN A 75 -5.34 7.15 4.98
N ILE A 76 -5.38 7.48 6.27
CA ILE A 76 -6.08 6.69 7.28
C ILE A 76 -7.59 6.58 7.02
N ALA A 77 -8.21 7.56 6.35
CA ALA A 77 -9.62 7.52 5.98
C ALA A 77 -9.97 6.40 4.99
N CYS A 78 -8.98 5.75 4.38
CA CYS A 78 -9.19 4.57 3.53
C CYS A 78 -9.15 3.24 4.29
N PHE A 79 -8.89 3.27 5.61
CA PHE A 79 -8.67 2.08 6.45
C PHE A 79 -9.51 2.10 7.74
N GLU A 80 -10.52 2.97 7.83
CA GLU A 80 -11.55 2.94 8.88
C GLU A 80 -12.63 1.89 8.59
#